data_AF-A0A4R1JU06-F1
#
_entry.id   AF-A0A4R1JU06-F1
#
_cell.length_a   1.000
_cell.length_b   1.000
_cell.length_c   1.000
_cell.angle_alpha   90.00
_cell.angle_beta   90.00
_cell.angle_gamma   90.00
#
_symmetry.space_group_name_H-M   'P 1'
#
loop_
_entity.id
_entity.type
_entity.pdbx_description
1 polymer ?
#
loop_
_entity_poly.entity_id
_entity_poly.type
_entity_poly.pdbx_seq_one_letter_code
_entity_poly.pdbx_strand_id
1 'polypeptide(L)' 'MAVPKELYNAKFLEYIESLKILYLVDDKFKGICDDYCDSKLKTEMYKRKFEKHFQHKLEYENLSKELEDEILIYLIRKG' A
#
# COMPACT_ATOMS: atom_id res chain seq x y z
N MET A 1 -6.24 16.05 19.02
CA MET A 1 -5.88 15.34 17.77
C MET A 1 -5.31 16.38 16.81
N ALA A 2 -4.24 16.06 16.09
CA ALA A 2 -3.56 17.00 15.19
C ALA A 2 -4.20 16.99 13.80
N VAL A 3 -4.07 18.08 13.04
CA VAL A 3 -4.43 18.13 11.61
C VAL A 3 -3.73 16.98 10.86
N PRO A 4 -4.41 16.31 9.93
CA PRO A 4 -3.82 15.27 9.09
C PRO A 4 -2.43 15.63 8.56
N LYS A 5 -1.40 14.86 8.95
CA LYS A 5 -0.05 15.02 8.39
C LYS A 5 0.02 14.51 6.96
N GLU A 6 -0.97 13.75 6.55
CA GLU A 6 -1.15 13.18 5.22
C GLU A 6 -1.70 14.20 4.21
N LEU A 7 -2.21 15.35 4.68
CA LEU A 7 -2.69 16.47 3.85
C LEU A 7 -1.57 17.41 3.39
N TYR A 8 -0.30 17.17 3.78
CA TYR A 8 0.85 17.96 3.36
C TYR A 8 1.21 17.71 1.88
N ASN A 9 0.33 18.15 1.00
CA ASN A 9 0.57 18.34 -0.43
C ASN A 9 0.94 19.81 -0.65
N ALA A 10 1.84 20.09 -1.59
CA ALA A 10 2.23 21.46 -1.95
C ALA A 10 1.03 22.40 -2.20
N LYS A 11 -0.08 21.84 -2.70
CA LYS A 11 -1.34 22.57 -2.96
C LYS A 11 -2.05 23.09 -1.70
N PHE A 12 -1.78 22.51 -0.53
CA PHE A 12 -2.44 22.88 0.71
C PHE A 12 -1.56 23.72 1.65
N LEU A 13 -0.29 23.95 1.30
CA LEU A 13 0.65 24.71 2.14
C LEU A 13 0.13 26.11 2.49
N GLU A 14 -0.44 26.81 1.51
CA GLU A 14 -1.02 28.14 1.67
C GLU A 14 -2.33 28.15 2.49
N TYR A 15 -2.96 26.99 2.67
CA TYR A 15 -4.24 26.83 3.36
C TYR A 15 -4.11 26.13 4.72
N ILE A 16 -2.89 25.85 5.20
CA ILE A 16 -2.64 25.10 6.44
C ILE A 16 -3.38 25.70 7.64
N GLU A 17 -3.41 27.02 7.75
CA GLU A 17 -4.07 27.69 8.87
C GLU A 17 -5.60 27.56 8.80
N SER A 18 -6.17 27.76 7.61
CA SER A 18 -7.60 27.51 7.35
C SER A 18 -7.99 26.05 7.59
N LEU A 19 -7.13 25.10 7.20
CA LEU A 19 -7.33 23.67 7.46
C LEU A 19 -7.37 23.39 8.96
N LYS A 20 -6.45 23.97 9.75
CA LYS A 20 -6.43 23.83 11.22
C LYS A 20 -7.69 24.38 11.84
N ILE A 21 -8.12 25.56 11.43
CA ILE A 21 -9.32 26.21 11.96
C ILE A 21 -10.54 25.36 11.64
N LEU A 22 -10.77 25.03 10.36
CA LEU A 22 -11.93 24.24 9.93
C LEU A 22 -11.97 22.85 10.58
N TYR A 23 -10.82 22.18 10.73
CA TYR A 23 -10.76 20.89 11.40
C TYR A 23 -11.20 20.95 12.87
N LEU A 24 -11.01 22.09 13.54
CA LEU A 24 -11.38 22.28 14.95
C LEU A 24 -12.84 22.72 15.14
N VAL A 25 -13.42 23.44 14.18
CA VAL A 25 -14.71 24.12 14.36
C VAL A 25 -15.84 23.57 13.49
N ASP A 26 -15.54 22.77 12.47
CA ASP A 26 -16.52 22.18 11.55
C ASP A 26 -16.42 20.65 11.59
N ASP A 27 -17.40 20.01 12.24
CA ASP A 27 -17.47 18.55 12.39
C ASP A 27 -17.58 17.81 11.05
N LYS A 28 -18.26 18.40 10.06
CA LYS A 28 -18.36 17.81 8.73
C LYS A 28 -17.01 17.85 8.03
N PHE A 29 -16.31 18.98 8.12
CA PHE A 29 -14.96 19.12 7.57
C PHE A 29 -13.98 18.18 8.25
N LYS A 30 -14.05 18.05 9.57
CA LYS A 30 -13.29 17.09 10.35
C LYS A 30 -13.53 15.65 9.87
N GLY A 31 -14.79 15.25 9.68
CA GLY A 31 -15.13 13.93 9.15
C GLY A 31 -14.48 13.65 7.79
N ILE A 32 -14.49 14.62 6.87
CA ILE A 32 -13.81 14.49 5.56
C ILE A 32 -12.29 14.28 5.73
N CYS A 33 -11.67 15.01 6.65
CA CYS A 33 -10.25 14.89 6.95
C CYS A 33 -9.88 13.54 7.57
N ASP A 34 -10.69 13.06 8.52
CA ASP A 34 -10.50 11.77 9.17
C ASP A 34 -10.68 10.62 8.15
N ASP A 35 -11.72 10.68 7.31
CA ASP A 35 -11.95 9.72 6.22
C ASP A 35 -10.79 9.69 5.21
N TYR A 36 -10.22 10.85 4.89
CA TYR A 36 -9.05 10.97 4.02
C TYR A 36 -7.82 10.27 4.64
N CYS A 37 -7.53 10.52 5.91
CA CYS A 37 -6.44 9.85 6.63
C CYS A 37 -6.59 8.34 6.61
N ASP A 38 -7.79 7.85 6.95
CA ASP A 38 -8.10 6.42 6.97
C ASP A 38 -7.95 5.78 5.60
N SER A 39 -8.41 6.46 4.55
CA SER A 39 -8.26 6.01 3.17
C SER A 39 -6.79 5.93 2.76
N LYS A 40 -5.97 6.92 3.14
CA LYS A 40 -4.53 6.91 2.88
C LYS A 40 -3.81 5.77 3.59
N LEU A 41 -4.09 5.56 4.88
CA LEU A 41 -3.51 4.45 5.65
C LEU A 41 -3.88 3.09 5.06
N LYS A 42 -5.16 2.91 4.67
CA LYS A 42 -5.62 1.68 4.02
C LYS A 42 -4.92 1.46 2.68
N THR A 43 -4.75 2.51 1.87
CA THR A 43 -4.04 2.43 0.58
C THR A 43 -2.61 1.92 0.76
N GLU A 44 -1.85 2.50 1.69
CA GLU A 44 -0.48 2.07 1.97
C GLU A 44 -0.42 0.63 2.52
N MET A 45 -1.37 0.25 3.38
CA MET A 45 -1.48 -1.12 3.87
C MET A 45 -1.71 -2.11 2.72
N TYR A 46 -2.62 -1.82 1.80
CA TYR A 46 -2.91 -2.71 0.67
C TYR A 46 -1.75 -2.77 -0.34
N LYS A 47 -1.05 -1.66 -0.56
CA LYS A 47 0.16 -1.63 -1.39
C LYS A 47 1.23 -2.57 -0.86
N ARG A 48 1.52 -2.53 0.44
CA ARG A 48 2.48 -3.46 1.09
C ARG A 48 2.05 -4.92 0.98
N LYS A 49 0.75 -5.21 1.15
CA LYS A 49 0.21 -6.56 0.95
C LYS A 49 0.42 -7.04 -0.48
N PHE A 50 0.12 -6.19 -1.46
CA PHE A 50 0.32 -6.49 -2.88
C PHE A 50 1.79 -6.79 -3.19
N GLU A 51 2.72 -5.95 -2.74
CA GLU A 51 4.16 -6.14 -2.93
C GLU A 51 4.64 -7.49 -2.35
N LYS A 52 4.17 -7.85 -1.15
CA LYS A 52 4.48 -9.15 -0.55
C LYS A 52 3.94 -10.33 -1.37
N HIS A 53 2.69 -10.26 -1.81
CA HIS A 53 2.10 -11.32 -2.63
C HIS A 53 2.78 -11.44 -4.00
N PHE A 54 3.23 -10.31 -4.56
CA PHE A 54 3.99 -10.30 -5.80
C PHE A 54 5.35 -10.99 -5.65
N GLN A 55 6.07 -10.75 -4.55
CA GLN A 55 7.32 -11.45 -4.24
C GLN A 55 7.11 -12.96 -4.14
N HIS A 56 6.12 -13.40 -3.35
CA HIS A 56 5.82 -14.83 -3.23
C HIS A 56 5.43 -15.48 -4.56
N LYS A 57 4.65 -14.78 -5.38
CA LYS A 57 4.32 -15.27 -6.72
C LYS A 57 5.59 -15.53 -7.55
N LEU A 58 6.51 -14.57 -7.57
CA LEU A 58 7.77 -14.71 -8.31
C LEU A 58 8.64 -15.85 -7.78
N GLU A 59 8.72 -16.01 -6.45
CA GLU A 59 9.42 -17.12 -5.80
C GLU A 59 8.88 -18.48 -6.24
N TYR A 60 7.55 -18.65 -6.20
CA TYR A 60 6.92 -19.90 -6.60
C TYR A 60 7.01 -20.17 -8.10
N GLU A 61 6.92 -19.14 -8.95
CA GLU A 61 7.10 -19.28 -10.40
C GLU A 61 8.53 -19.69 -10.78
N ASN A 62 9.53 -19.23 -10.03
CA ASN A 62 10.92 -19.66 -10.25
C ASN A 62 11.13 -21.09 -9.75
N LEU A 63 10.69 -21.39 -8.52
CA LEU A 63 10.81 -22.72 -7.95
C LEU A 63 10.13 -23.78 -8.81
N SER A 64 8.94 -23.49 -9.36
CA SER A 64 8.25 -24.45 -10.22
C SER A 64 9.05 -24.78 -11.48
N LYS A 65 9.73 -23.80 -12.09
CA LYS A 65 10.57 -24.03 -13.27
C LYS A 65 11.81 -24.86 -12.94
N GLU A 66 12.48 -24.55 -11.82
CA GLU A 66 13.62 -25.34 -11.35
C GLU A 66 13.22 -26.80 -11.10
N LEU A 67 12.06 -27.02 -10.50
CA LEU A 67 11.53 -28.37 -10.28
C LEU A 67 11.18 -29.08 -11.59
N GLU A 68 10.61 -28.39 -12.58
CA GLU A 68 10.38 -28.94 -13.92
C GLU A 68 11.69 -29.41 -14.57
N ASP A 69 12.76 -28.61 -14.47
CA ASP A 69 14.09 -28.99 -14.96
C ASP A 69 14.65 -30.21 -14.22
N GLU A 70 14.50 -30.27 -12.89
CA GLU A 70 14.90 -31.44 -12.10
C GLU A 70 14.13 -32.72 -12.50
N ILE A 71 12.82 -32.60 -12.72
CA ILE A 71 11.98 -33.70 -13.20
C ILE A 71 12.49 -34.19 -14.56
N LEU A 72 12.77 -33.29 -15.50
CA LEU A 72 13.31 -33.64 -16.81
C LEU A 72 14.67 -34.35 -16.69
N ILE A 73 15.57 -33.85 -15.87
CA ILE A 73 16.87 -34.48 -15.61
C ILE A 73 16.68 -35.91 -15.05
N TYR A 74 15.74 -36.08 -14.11
CA TYR A 74 15.46 -37.38 -13.52
C TYR A 74 14.94 -38.38 -14.56
N LEU A 75 14.03 -37.95 -15.43
CA LEU A 75 13.51 -38.76 -16.53
C LEU A 75 14.63 -39.18 -17.50
N ILE A 76 15.51 -38.26 -17.90
CA ILE A 76 16.64 -38.56 -18.81
C ILE A 76 17.63 -39.55 -18.17
N ARG A 77 17.82 -39.50 -16.84
CA ARG A 77 18.75 -40.40 -16.13
C ARG A 77 18.16 -41.79 -15.86
N LYS A 78 16.84 -41.96 -15.92
CA LYS A 78 16.13 -43.20 -15.57
C LYS A 78 15.45 -43.89 -16.76
N GLY A 79 15.19 -43.15 -17.84
CA GLY A 79 14.82 -43.70 -19.15
C GLY A 79 16.05 -44.11 -19.94
#